data_AF-A0A3D4ZWP5-F1
#
_entry.id   AF-A0A3D4ZWP5-F1
#
_cell.length_a   1.000
_cell.length_b   1.000
_cell.length_c   1.000
_cell.angle_alpha   90.00
_cell.angle_beta   90.00
_cell.angle_gamma   90.00
#
_symmetry.space_group_name_H-M   'P 1'
#
loop_
_entity.id
_entity.type
_entity.pdbx_description
1 polymer ?
#
loop_
_entity_poly.entity_id
_entity_poly.type
_entity_poly.pdbx_seq_one_letter_code
_entity_poly.pdbx_strand_id
1 'polypeptide(L)'
;MVSPEFRALQRGSTALEHGPIDLCVAGAWEDFEGSIGGFILINEDDDNDNDTEDNADAGQVTGEDDLKTLTVSWDEDALAGHTGTLQLDLVSGGAKVKVWEEGDKQTQVTLPVVWDPTDDQPIVYYVEGYEVSGSMQDIDFKLSWLEANRNPVEDSAKATVVRVDLDIDSDDNNWWAPPDRTLAEDRAEDTAAKPVMVNVDDDNGDSVLDFTDDAVNGQADADWDMAKMVACVEPAWTGGTATPRIEVVLGASSYSRARVFRAQTGNAPLIGPPPQDTEKVLEPNDFTGGTCGLLVEGCETGSAILSLKFRLCQSTGNTNLFTDSVGVGVMDHLPAVVHVTQHKDTDMLCCATDANDCAVGGVHRWDCDHGAYDQNCDHCYQYCARACISMFNSNFGGSLSQDRISFFNRANWDQGGDLGHGDGMYNTSAHPHVRQALEWALGGNAQCTQAFTPNNWHAVADGIVSRSPVYTSTGSHARLVAGARVDAQGIRSILVHDPKDPAEAWQLFSTYNFVSSIRADAAAIHLISGISEEATVHTHSDNDGVVDLDEDNRFADFEAARNYQLNKLLDDSGGSPDDDKVELRAFYH
;
A
#
# COMPACT_ATOMS: atom_id res chain seq x y z
N MET A 1 -13.22 18.20 -11.94
CA MET A 1 -14.22 18.82 -12.85
C MET A 1 -15.32 19.53 -12.05
N VAL A 2 -15.21 20.85 -11.91
CA VAL A 2 -16.16 21.67 -11.13
C VAL A 2 -17.49 21.81 -11.87
N SER A 3 -18.63 21.63 -11.18
CA SER A 3 -19.96 21.66 -11.80
C SER A 3 -20.30 23.06 -12.37
N PRO A 4 -21.14 23.15 -13.42
CA PRO A 4 -21.55 24.43 -14.01
C PRO A 4 -22.28 25.39 -13.03
N GLU A 5 -22.77 24.89 -11.90
CA GLU A 5 -23.41 25.70 -10.84
C GLU A 5 -22.38 26.50 -10.02
N PHE A 6 -21.10 26.11 -10.02
CA PHE A 6 -20.03 26.81 -9.32
C PHE A 6 -19.62 28.13 -10.00
N ARG A 7 -19.77 28.23 -11.34
CA ARG A 7 -19.52 29.46 -12.10
C ARG A 7 -20.54 30.58 -11.85
N ALA A 8 -21.66 30.28 -11.18
CA ALA A 8 -22.67 31.26 -10.84
C ALA A 8 -22.47 31.91 -9.46
N LEU A 9 -21.66 31.32 -8.57
CA LEU A 9 -21.33 31.87 -7.25
C LEU A 9 -20.02 32.67 -7.22
N GLN A 10 -19.13 32.49 -8.20
CA GLN A 10 -17.93 33.32 -8.40
C GLN A 10 -18.19 34.63 -9.18
N ARG A 11 -19.44 34.96 -9.52
CA ARG A 11 -19.75 36.21 -10.24
C ARG A 11 -20.19 37.33 -9.31
N GLY A 12 -19.24 38.20 -9.00
CA GLY A 12 -19.27 39.56 -9.51
C GLY A 12 -20.35 40.46 -8.93
N SER A 13 -20.19 40.83 -7.67
CA SER A 13 -20.41 42.23 -7.33
C SER A 13 -19.20 43.00 -7.85
N THR A 14 -19.30 43.60 -9.04
CA THR A 14 -18.34 44.64 -9.47
C THR A 14 -18.57 45.96 -8.72
N ALA A 15 -19.42 45.96 -7.69
CA ALA A 15 -19.59 47.08 -6.80
C ALA A 15 -18.61 46.84 -5.65
N LEU A 16 -17.62 47.71 -5.52
CA LEU A 16 -16.68 47.68 -4.41
C LEU A 16 -17.47 47.81 -3.13
N GLU A 17 -17.51 46.74 -2.34
CA GLU A 17 -18.43 46.65 -1.19
C GLU A 17 -17.88 47.46 0.01
N HIS A 18 -16.59 47.79 0.01
CA HIS A 18 -15.86 48.39 1.13
C HIS A 18 -15.04 49.67 0.85
N GLY A 19 -15.32 50.39 -0.23
CA GLY A 19 -14.70 51.70 -0.47
C GLY A 19 -14.18 51.85 -1.89
N PRO A 20 -13.25 52.77 -2.15
CA PRO A 20 -12.72 53.00 -3.49
C PRO A 20 -11.66 51.96 -3.93
N ILE A 21 -11.30 51.01 -3.08
CA ILE A 21 -10.29 49.97 -3.33
C ILE A 21 -10.78 48.65 -2.71
N ASP A 22 -10.32 47.53 -3.26
CA ASP A 22 -10.77 46.19 -2.91
C ASP A 22 -9.68 45.15 -3.19
N LEU A 23 -9.46 44.24 -2.24
CA LEU A 23 -8.44 43.22 -2.27
C LEU A 23 -9.04 41.88 -1.83
N CYS A 24 -9.07 40.90 -2.73
CA CYS A 24 -9.69 39.60 -2.46
C CYS A 24 -8.72 38.44 -2.70
N VAL A 25 -8.60 37.52 -1.73
CA VAL A 25 -7.94 36.22 -1.92
C VAL A 25 -8.99 35.17 -2.24
N ALA A 26 -8.79 34.36 -3.28
CA ALA A 26 -9.74 33.31 -3.65
C ALA A 26 -10.10 32.41 -2.45
N GLY A 27 -11.40 32.26 -2.21
CA GLY A 27 -11.92 31.47 -1.09
C GLY A 27 -12.06 32.24 0.23
N ALA A 28 -11.46 33.43 0.35
CA ALA A 28 -11.88 34.42 1.33
C ALA A 28 -13.15 35.09 0.78
N TRP A 29 -14.25 35.03 1.52
CA TRP A 29 -15.42 35.83 1.17
C TRP A 29 -15.26 37.17 1.88
N GLU A 30 -15.73 38.26 1.26
CA GLU A 30 -15.68 39.63 1.80
C GLU A 30 -16.10 39.70 3.29
N ASP A 31 -17.24 39.10 3.63
CA ASP A 31 -17.76 39.04 5.00
C ASP A 31 -16.82 38.33 6.00
N PHE A 32 -15.82 37.60 5.52
CA PHE A 32 -14.95 36.73 6.31
C PHE A 32 -13.46 37.07 6.26
N GLU A 33 -13.02 38.01 5.43
CA GLU A 33 -11.60 38.36 5.30
C GLU A 33 -10.99 38.79 6.65
N GLY A 34 -11.76 39.53 7.45
CA GLY A 34 -11.36 39.95 8.80
C GLY A 34 -11.68 38.95 9.93
N SER A 35 -12.33 37.82 9.66
CA SER A 35 -12.79 36.88 10.71
C SER A 35 -12.23 35.47 10.61
N ILE A 36 -12.22 34.85 9.42
CA ILE A 36 -11.59 33.55 9.15
C ILE A 36 -10.42 33.71 8.17
N GLY A 37 -10.51 34.65 7.23
CA GLY A 37 -9.56 34.81 6.14
C GLY A 37 -9.74 33.77 5.02
N GLY A 38 -8.87 33.86 4.01
CA GLY A 38 -8.71 32.87 2.96
C GLY A 38 -7.82 31.70 3.39
N PHE A 39 -7.88 30.62 2.62
CA PHE A 39 -7.04 29.45 2.81
C PHE A 39 -6.30 29.11 1.53
N ILE A 40 -5.03 28.75 1.68
CA ILE A 40 -4.12 28.38 0.60
C ILE A 40 -3.57 27.00 0.98
N LEU A 41 -3.63 26.01 0.10
CA LEU A 41 -2.97 24.73 0.35
C LEU A 41 -1.46 24.94 0.21
N ILE A 42 -0.67 24.22 1.00
CA ILE A 42 0.76 24.14 0.74
C ILE A 42 0.98 23.34 -0.55
N ASN A 43 1.81 23.86 -1.45
CA ASN A 43 2.03 23.29 -2.79
C ASN A 43 3.09 22.17 -2.71
N GLU A 44 2.71 21.03 -2.13
CA GLU A 44 3.60 19.89 -1.80
C GLU A 44 3.48 18.71 -2.77
N ASP A 45 2.61 18.79 -3.76
CA ASP A 45 2.53 17.82 -4.85
C ASP A 45 3.63 18.04 -5.90
N ASP A 46 3.69 17.17 -6.91
CA ASP A 46 4.60 17.27 -8.05
C ASP A 46 3.80 17.16 -9.35
N ASP A 47 3.18 18.27 -9.75
CA ASP A 47 2.33 18.35 -10.95
C ASP A 47 3.11 18.05 -12.24
N ASN A 48 4.43 18.18 -12.19
CA ASN A 48 5.30 18.10 -13.37
C ASN A 48 6.15 16.82 -13.44
N ASP A 49 5.88 15.85 -12.55
CA ASP A 49 6.50 14.52 -12.47
C ASP A 49 8.05 14.56 -12.45
N ASN A 50 8.66 15.54 -11.76
CA ASN A 50 10.12 15.74 -11.72
C ASN A 50 10.83 15.22 -10.45
N ASP A 51 10.12 14.51 -9.57
CA ASP A 51 10.60 14.00 -8.29
C ASP A 51 10.89 15.10 -7.23
N THR A 52 10.32 16.30 -7.39
CA THR A 52 10.47 17.43 -6.47
C THR A 52 9.10 18.04 -6.18
N GLU A 53 8.81 18.30 -4.90
CA GLU A 53 7.61 19.06 -4.53
C GLU A 53 7.62 20.44 -5.20
N ASP A 54 6.47 20.88 -5.70
CA ASP A 54 6.38 22.08 -6.51
C ASP A 54 6.79 23.33 -5.72
N ASN A 55 6.54 23.41 -4.41
CA ASN A 55 7.03 24.52 -3.57
C ASN A 55 8.56 24.65 -3.55
N ALA A 56 9.28 23.55 -3.74
CA ALA A 56 10.73 23.45 -3.75
C ALA A 56 11.29 23.67 -5.16
N ASP A 57 10.43 23.72 -6.17
CA ASP A 57 10.81 23.89 -7.55
C ASP A 57 11.28 25.32 -7.86
N ALA A 58 12.32 25.42 -8.68
CA ALA A 58 12.98 26.70 -8.98
C ALA A 58 12.49 27.36 -10.28
N GLY A 59 11.57 26.72 -11.00
CA GLY A 59 11.12 27.11 -12.33
C GLY A 59 9.62 27.00 -12.52
N GLN A 60 9.21 27.10 -13.79
CA GLN A 60 7.82 26.92 -14.20
C GLN A 60 7.37 25.49 -13.92
N VAL A 61 6.21 25.35 -13.29
CA VAL A 61 5.54 24.07 -13.02
C VAL A 61 4.48 23.86 -14.09
N THR A 62 4.61 22.79 -14.89
CA THR A 62 3.62 22.48 -15.93
C THR A 62 2.52 21.64 -15.31
N GLY A 63 1.30 22.17 -15.21
CA GLY A 63 0.18 21.45 -14.62
C GLY A 63 -0.44 22.20 -13.45
N GLU A 64 0.40 22.97 -12.75
CA GLU A 64 0.12 23.76 -11.54
C GLU A 64 -1.35 24.12 -11.34
N ASP A 65 -1.98 23.50 -10.35
CA ASP A 65 -3.39 23.70 -10.02
C ASP A 65 -3.68 24.16 -8.58
N ASP A 66 -2.64 24.36 -7.78
CA ASP A 66 -2.76 24.60 -6.34
C ASP A 66 -2.82 26.08 -5.94
N LEU A 67 -2.26 26.95 -6.79
CA LEU A 67 -2.21 28.40 -6.55
C LEU A 67 -3.61 29.03 -6.41
N LYS A 68 -3.73 29.99 -5.49
CA LYS A 68 -4.96 30.77 -5.27
C LYS A 68 -4.85 32.17 -5.85
N THR A 69 -5.88 32.67 -6.52
CA THR A 69 -5.84 34.01 -7.09
C THR A 69 -5.94 35.10 -6.02
N LEU A 70 -5.13 36.14 -6.13
CA LEU A 70 -5.24 37.40 -5.39
C LEU A 70 -5.67 38.48 -6.37
N THR A 71 -6.88 39.01 -6.19
CA THR A 71 -7.48 40.01 -7.08
C THR A 71 -7.41 41.39 -6.44
N VAL A 72 -6.91 42.36 -7.19
CA VAL A 72 -6.84 43.78 -6.82
C VAL A 72 -7.78 44.56 -7.71
N SER A 73 -8.67 45.35 -7.13
CA SER A 73 -9.57 46.23 -7.87
C SER A 73 -9.83 47.56 -7.15
N TRP A 74 -10.34 48.56 -7.86
CA TRP A 74 -10.63 49.90 -7.36
C TRP A 74 -11.70 50.63 -8.16
N ASP A 75 -12.28 51.68 -7.57
CA ASP A 75 -13.28 52.53 -8.23
C ASP A 75 -12.54 53.63 -8.98
N GLU A 76 -12.50 53.54 -10.31
CA GLU A 76 -11.87 54.60 -11.12
C GLU A 76 -12.55 55.96 -10.90
N ASP A 77 -13.89 55.98 -10.77
CA ASP A 77 -14.65 57.20 -10.59
C ASP A 77 -14.43 57.79 -9.19
N ALA A 78 -14.33 56.94 -8.15
CA ALA A 78 -14.08 57.42 -6.80
C ALA A 78 -12.63 57.90 -6.60
N LEU A 79 -11.68 57.37 -7.38
CA LEU A 79 -10.27 57.80 -7.38
C LEU A 79 -9.98 58.90 -8.42
N ALA A 80 -10.91 59.21 -9.32
CA ALA A 80 -10.73 60.20 -10.38
C ALA A 80 -10.34 61.59 -9.83
N GLY A 81 -9.24 62.14 -10.35
CA GLY A 81 -8.75 63.47 -9.98
C GLY A 81 -7.93 63.52 -8.69
N HIS A 82 -7.68 62.38 -8.07
CA HIS A 82 -6.70 62.24 -6.99
C HIS A 82 -5.28 62.01 -7.56
N THR A 83 -4.26 62.29 -6.75
CA THR A 83 -2.83 62.19 -7.14
C THR A 83 -2.08 61.10 -6.37
N GLY A 84 -2.82 60.18 -5.74
CA GLY A 84 -2.25 59.08 -4.98
C GLY A 84 -1.83 57.91 -5.86
N THR A 85 -1.27 56.89 -5.21
CA THR A 85 -0.88 55.62 -5.83
C THR A 85 -1.50 54.45 -5.07
N LEU A 86 -1.82 53.37 -5.76
CA LEU A 86 -2.19 52.11 -5.14
C LEU A 86 -0.93 51.33 -4.80
N GLN A 87 -0.87 50.72 -3.62
CA GLN A 87 0.23 49.87 -3.20
C GLN A 87 -0.32 48.59 -2.60
N LEU A 88 0.06 47.43 -3.16
CA LEU A 88 -0.14 46.13 -2.54
C LEU A 88 1.12 45.77 -1.76
N ASP A 89 0.94 45.39 -0.50
CA ASP A 89 1.99 44.98 0.41
C ASP A 89 1.65 43.63 1.06
N LEU A 90 2.68 42.93 1.56
CA LEU A 90 2.55 41.73 2.38
C LEU A 90 3.08 42.03 3.77
N VAL A 91 2.16 42.46 4.64
CA VAL A 91 2.47 43.01 5.97
C VAL A 91 3.00 41.93 6.91
N SER A 92 2.50 40.69 6.78
CA SER A 92 2.98 39.52 7.52
C SER A 92 2.87 38.25 6.68
N GLY A 93 3.64 37.22 7.02
CA GLY A 93 3.57 35.91 6.36
C GLY A 93 4.43 35.78 5.10
N GLY A 94 5.34 36.72 4.80
CA GLY A 94 6.19 36.66 3.60
C GLY A 94 7.16 35.49 3.48
N ALA A 95 7.35 34.70 4.54
CA ALA A 95 8.06 33.42 4.47
C ALA A 95 7.17 32.24 4.09
N LYS A 96 5.84 32.42 4.09
CA LYS A 96 4.83 31.35 3.93
C LYS A 96 4.17 31.33 2.57
N VAL A 97 4.27 32.43 1.84
CA VAL A 97 3.66 32.56 0.53
C VAL A 97 4.64 33.17 -0.45
N LYS A 98 4.51 32.79 -1.70
CA LYS A 98 5.08 33.51 -2.84
C LYS A 98 3.92 34.00 -3.72
N VAL A 99 4.17 35.09 -4.44
CA VAL A 99 3.19 35.71 -5.34
C VAL A 99 3.75 35.67 -6.75
N TRP A 100 2.92 35.32 -7.71
CA TRP A 100 3.28 35.05 -9.10
C TRP A 100 2.38 35.83 -10.06
N GLU A 101 2.92 36.25 -11.20
CA GLU A 101 2.13 36.90 -12.27
C GLU A 101 1.24 35.88 -12.99
N GLU A 102 1.72 34.65 -13.12
CA GLU A 102 1.05 33.54 -13.81
C GLU A 102 0.75 32.37 -12.88
N GLY A 103 -0.27 31.58 -13.24
CA GLY A 103 -0.68 30.41 -12.48
C GLY A 103 0.26 29.21 -12.56
N ASP A 104 1.32 29.27 -13.37
CA ASP A 104 2.31 28.20 -13.58
C ASP A 104 3.71 28.58 -13.05
N LYS A 105 3.77 29.58 -12.15
CA LYS A 105 4.99 29.98 -11.41
C LYS A 105 6.14 30.46 -12.30
N GLN A 106 5.82 31.11 -13.43
CA GLN A 106 6.85 31.68 -14.31
C GLN A 106 7.57 32.89 -13.68
N THR A 107 6.84 33.94 -13.33
CA THR A 107 7.43 35.20 -12.86
C THR A 107 7.01 35.52 -11.43
N GLN A 108 7.96 35.42 -10.48
CA GLN A 108 7.69 35.79 -9.09
C GLN A 108 7.59 37.32 -8.93
N VAL A 109 6.53 37.77 -8.28
CA VAL A 109 6.27 39.17 -7.92
C VAL A 109 7.00 39.51 -6.63
N THR A 110 7.77 40.60 -6.64
CA THR A 110 8.38 41.17 -5.42
C THR A 110 7.47 42.27 -4.85
N LEU A 111 6.91 42.04 -3.66
CA LEU A 111 6.11 43.03 -2.94
C LEU A 111 7.00 44.01 -2.13
N PRO A 112 6.59 45.28 -1.96
CA PRO A 112 5.33 45.85 -2.43
C PRO A 112 5.34 46.20 -3.93
N VAL A 113 4.18 46.13 -4.57
CA VAL A 113 3.95 46.61 -5.95
C VAL A 113 3.11 47.88 -5.90
N VAL A 114 3.39 48.82 -6.81
CA VAL A 114 2.73 50.12 -6.87
C VAL A 114 2.14 50.34 -8.27
N TRP A 115 0.91 50.83 -8.32
CA TRP A 115 0.18 51.15 -9.55
C TRP A 115 -0.29 52.60 -9.58
N ASP A 116 -0.45 53.11 -10.80
CA ASP A 116 -1.24 54.30 -11.05
C ASP A 116 -2.72 53.90 -11.12
N PRO A 117 -3.66 54.67 -10.56
CA PRO A 117 -5.10 54.37 -10.67
C PRO A 117 -5.63 54.33 -12.11
N THR A 118 -4.84 54.77 -13.10
CA THR A 118 -5.15 54.66 -14.53
C THR A 118 -4.67 53.37 -15.20
N ASP A 119 -3.98 52.49 -14.46
CA ASP A 119 -3.59 51.17 -14.93
C ASP A 119 -4.82 50.26 -15.13
N ASP A 120 -4.69 49.23 -15.98
CA ASP A 120 -5.78 48.30 -16.27
C ASP A 120 -6.13 47.43 -15.03
N GLN A 121 -7.42 47.21 -14.78
CA GLN A 121 -7.94 46.41 -13.67
C GLN A 121 -9.14 45.53 -14.08
N PRO A 122 -9.46 44.44 -13.34
CA PRO A 122 -8.79 43.95 -12.14
C PRO A 122 -7.40 43.37 -12.44
N ILE A 123 -6.48 43.52 -11.49
CA ILE A 123 -5.18 42.85 -11.53
C ILE A 123 -5.31 41.53 -10.79
N VAL A 124 -4.84 40.44 -11.41
CA VAL A 124 -4.88 39.09 -10.82
C VAL A 124 -3.45 38.60 -10.66
N TYR A 125 -3.09 38.25 -9.43
CA TYR A 125 -1.90 37.49 -9.10
C TYR A 125 -2.27 36.08 -8.63
N TYR A 126 -1.27 35.22 -8.54
CA TYR A 126 -1.41 33.87 -8.04
C TYR A 126 -0.54 33.70 -6.79
N VAL A 127 -1.12 33.14 -5.73
CA VAL A 127 -0.49 32.99 -4.43
C VAL A 127 -0.26 31.50 -4.17
N GLU A 128 1.00 31.15 -3.97
CA GLU A 128 1.46 29.80 -3.64
C GLU A 128 1.62 29.68 -2.12
N GLY A 129 1.17 28.56 -1.55
CA GLY A 129 1.52 28.17 -0.19
C GLY A 129 2.93 27.57 -0.18
N TYR A 130 3.88 28.27 0.43
CA TYR A 130 5.30 27.89 0.47
C TYR A 130 5.75 27.33 1.82
N GLU A 131 5.12 27.76 2.92
CA GLU A 131 5.35 27.19 4.26
C GLU A 131 4.04 27.21 5.04
N VAL A 132 3.74 26.14 5.78
CA VAL A 132 2.53 26.03 6.59
C VAL A 132 2.43 27.19 7.58
N SER A 133 1.24 27.77 7.74
CA SER A 133 1.01 28.82 8.72
C SER A 133 1.27 28.32 10.14
N GLY A 134 1.75 29.20 11.03
CA GLY A 134 1.93 28.87 12.44
C GLY A 134 0.65 29.08 13.26
N SER A 135 -0.27 29.87 12.73
CA SER A 135 -1.61 30.10 13.27
C SER A 135 -2.54 30.59 12.16
N MET A 136 -3.85 30.48 12.39
CA MET A 136 -4.86 31.06 11.51
C MET A 136 -4.61 32.56 11.28
N GLN A 137 -4.79 33.05 10.04
CA GLN A 137 -4.74 34.46 9.64
C GLN A 137 -3.39 35.16 9.90
N ASP A 138 -2.28 34.42 9.84
CA ASP A 138 -0.95 35.00 10.05
C ASP A 138 -0.32 35.60 8.78
N ILE A 139 -1.03 35.53 7.65
CA ILE A 139 -0.72 36.21 6.40
C ILE A 139 -1.66 37.41 6.25
N ASP A 140 -1.11 38.57 5.91
CA ASP A 140 -1.86 39.83 5.77
C ASP A 140 -1.42 40.55 4.51
N PHE A 141 -2.22 40.41 3.45
CA PHE A 141 -2.09 41.23 2.25
C PHE A 141 -2.82 42.54 2.49
N LYS A 142 -2.20 43.65 2.09
CA LYS A 142 -2.76 44.98 2.31
C LYS A 142 -2.68 45.82 1.06
N LEU A 143 -3.84 46.29 0.60
CA LEU A 143 -3.96 47.27 -0.46
C LEU A 143 -4.13 48.65 0.17
N SER A 144 -3.31 49.62 -0.24
CA SER A 144 -3.33 50.97 0.29
C SER A 144 -3.39 52.00 -0.82
N TRP A 145 -4.32 52.94 -0.72
CA TRP A 145 -4.33 54.17 -1.50
C TRP A 145 -3.55 55.25 -0.77
N LEU A 146 -2.39 55.64 -1.31
CA LEU A 146 -1.46 56.58 -0.69
C LEU A 146 -1.53 57.94 -1.40
N GLU A 147 -2.17 58.93 -0.78
CA GLU A 147 -2.20 60.32 -1.28
C GLU A 147 -1.55 61.30 -0.29
N ALA A 148 -0.74 62.22 -0.82
CA ALA A 148 -0.06 63.22 0.00
C ALA A 148 -1.06 64.05 0.82
N ASN A 149 -0.81 64.15 2.13
CA ASN A 149 -1.65 64.87 3.10
C ASN A 149 -3.04 64.27 3.37
N ARG A 150 -3.27 63.00 3.01
CA ARG A 150 -4.45 62.25 3.43
C ARG A 150 -4.04 61.00 4.21
N ASN A 151 -4.96 60.52 5.05
CA ASN A 151 -4.81 59.20 5.63
C ASN A 151 -5.00 58.17 4.50
N PRO A 152 -4.23 57.07 4.49
CA PRO A 152 -4.44 55.98 3.57
C PRO A 152 -5.87 55.45 3.66
N VAL A 153 -6.44 55.12 2.51
CA VAL A 153 -7.57 54.18 2.44
C VAL A 153 -6.95 52.80 2.30
N GLU A 154 -7.40 51.85 3.10
CA GLU A 154 -6.75 50.56 3.22
C GLU A 154 -7.80 49.47 3.14
N ASP A 155 -7.43 48.38 2.49
CA ASP A 155 -8.15 47.13 2.50
C ASP A 155 -7.18 45.97 2.78
N SER A 156 -7.64 44.92 3.43
CA SER A 156 -6.78 43.85 3.95
C SER A 156 -7.44 42.48 3.82
N ALA A 157 -6.75 41.61 3.10
CA ALA A 157 -7.11 40.21 2.95
C ALA A 157 -6.16 39.35 3.79
N LYS A 158 -6.71 38.69 4.82
CA LYS A 158 -5.95 37.75 5.65
C LYS A 158 -6.04 36.35 5.10
N ALA A 159 -4.97 35.58 5.22
CA ALA A 159 -4.93 34.19 4.76
C ALA A 159 -4.21 33.26 5.74
N THR A 160 -4.38 31.95 5.52
CA THR A 160 -3.69 30.87 6.22
C THR A 160 -3.22 29.85 5.19
N VAL A 161 -1.94 29.49 5.21
CA VAL A 161 -1.45 28.32 4.47
C VAL A 161 -1.72 27.08 5.32
N VAL A 162 -2.42 26.11 4.76
CA VAL A 162 -2.80 24.87 5.43
C VAL A 162 -2.18 23.66 4.75
N ARG A 163 -1.89 22.63 5.54
CA ARG A 163 -1.68 21.27 5.06
C ARG A 163 -2.91 20.45 5.36
N VAL A 164 -3.41 19.70 4.39
CA VAL A 164 -4.53 18.78 4.53
C VAL A 164 -4.15 17.53 3.77
N ASP A 165 -3.92 16.46 4.50
CA ASP A 165 -3.17 15.31 4.01
C ASP A 165 -3.66 14.05 4.75
N LEU A 166 -3.85 12.94 4.04
CA LEU A 166 -4.38 11.69 4.51
C LEU A 166 -3.52 10.56 3.97
N ASP A 167 -2.57 10.10 4.75
CA ASP A 167 -1.66 9.05 4.31
C ASP A 167 -2.17 7.65 4.69
N ILE A 168 -1.95 6.69 3.79
CA ILE A 168 -1.95 5.24 4.10
C ILE A 168 -0.77 4.57 3.39
N ASP A 169 -0.35 3.39 3.84
CA ASP A 169 0.75 2.60 3.23
C ASP A 169 0.34 2.04 1.85
N SER A 170 0.16 2.91 0.88
CA SER A 170 -0.38 2.69 -0.45
C SER A 170 0.59 1.90 -1.34
N ASP A 171 1.90 2.07 -1.15
CA ASP A 171 2.92 1.25 -1.80
C ASP A 171 3.11 -0.14 -1.16
N ASP A 172 2.44 -0.36 -0.04
CA ASP A 172 2.32 -1.62 0.69
C ASP A 172 3.67 -2.17 1.20
N ASN A 173 4.60 -1.27 1.57
CA ASN A 173 5.95 -1.61 2.01
C ASN A 173 6.13 -1.56 3.55
N ASN A 174 5.22 -0.89 4.28
CA ASN A 174 5.34 -0.64 5.71
C ASN A 174 4.60 -1.66 6.58
N TRP A 175 3.88 -2.60 5.95
CA TRP A 175 3.13 -3.68 6.60
C TRP A 175 2.08 -3.15 7.59
N TRP A 176 2.48 -3.08 8.85
CA TRP A 176 1.67 -2.68 10.01
C TRP A 176 2.14 -1.38 10.65
N ALA A 177 3.27 -0.84 10.17
CA ALA A 177 3.75 0.46 10.59
C ALA A 177 2.88 1.57 9.98
N PRO A 178 2.85 2.77 10.57
CA PRO A 178 2.32 3.94 9.90
C PRO A 178 2.99 4.20 8.54
N PRO A 179 2.31 4.86 7.58
CA PRO A 179 2.91 5.26 6.32
C PRO A 179 4.12 6.19 6.53
N ASP A 180 5.00 6.24 5.53
CA ASP A 180 6.23 7.05 5.59
C ASP A 180 5.96 8.55 5.44
N ARG A 181 4.82 8.93 4.83
CA ARG A 181 4.38 10.32 4.61
C ARG A 181 5.38 11.13 3.80
N THR A 182 5.68 10.61 2.62
CA THR A 182 6.68 11.17 1.69
C THR A 182 6.06 11.31 0.33
N LEU A 183 6.63 12.18 -0.52
CA LEU A 183 6.19 12.33 -1.91
C LEU A 183 6.10 11.00 -2.70
N ALA A 184 6.93 10.00 -2.36
CA ALA A 184 6.86 8.69 -2.98
C ALA A 184 5.62 7.89 -2.55
N GLU A 185 5.20 8.04 -1.28
CA GLU A 185 3.95 7.48 -0.75
C GLU A 185 2.76 8.17 -1.43
N ASP A 186 2.74 9.51 -1.47
CA ASP A 186 1.64 10.32 -2.04
C ASP A 186 1.34 9.91 -3.49
N ARG A 187 2.38 9.67 -4.29
CA ARG A 187 2.24 9.15 -5.67
C ARG A 187 1.75 7.72 -5.74
N ALA A 188 2.08 6.90 -4.76
CA ALA A 188 1.56 5.55 -4.70
C ALA A 188 0.03 5.60 -4.49
N GLU A 189 -0.49 6.57 -3.74
CA GLU A 189 -1.93 6.73 -3.48
C GLU A 189 -2.75 6.99 -4.76
N ASP A 190 -2.14 7.68 -5.74
CA ASP A 190 -2.77 7.95 -7.04
C ASP A 190 -2.95 6.70 -7.92
N THR A 191 -2.12 5.67 -7.69
CA THR A 191 -2.02 4.52 -8.59
C THR A 191 -2.34 3.18 -7.94
N ALA A 192 -2.27 3.11 -6.61
CA ALA A 192 -2.47 1.91 -5.82
C ALA A 192 -3.46 2.16 -4.68
N ALA A 193 -4.15 1.10 -4.28
CA ALA A 193 -5.01 1.12 -3.10
C ALA A 193 -4.39 0.19 -2.05
N LYS A 194 -4.36 0.61 -0.78
CA LYS A 194 -3.90 -0.23 0.32
C LYS A 194 -4.72 -1.53 0.35
N PRO A 195 -4.10 -2.70 0.22
CA PRO A 195 -4.78 -3.97 0.47
C PRO A 195 -5.14 -4.10 1.95
N VAL A 196 -6.42 -4.33 2.24
CA VAL A 196 -6.93 -4.60 3.60
C VAL A 196 -7.76 -5.88 3.59
N MET A 197 -7.51 -6.75 4.56
CA MET A 197 -8.26 -8.00 4.68
C MET A 197 -9.61 -7.75 5.33
N VAL A 198 -10.63 -8.54 4.99
CA VAL A 198 -11.85 -8.57 5.79
C VAL A 198 -11.49 -9.16 7.16
N ASN A 199 -11.73 -8.40 8.23
CA ASN A 199 -11.31 -8.72 9.61
C ASN A 199 -12.18 -9.82 10.25
N VAL A 200 -12.11 -11.04 9.69
CA VAL A 200 -13.04 -12.16 9.94
C VAL A 200 -12.63 -13.08 11.11
N ASP A 201 -11.62 -12.71 11.88
CA ASP A 201 -11.21 -13.34 13.12
C ASP A 201 -11.94 -12.77 14.35
N ASP A 202 -11.44 -13.09 15.54
CA ASP A 202 -12.11 -12.98 16.86
C ASP A 202 -11.01 -12.94 17.92
N ASP A 203 -10.31 -11.82 17.95
CA ASP A 203 -9.05 -11.64 18.68
C ASP A 203 -9.21 -11.60 20.20
N ASN A 204 -10.39 -11.20 20.67
CA ASN A 204 -10.72 -11.19 22.10
C ASN A 204 -11.34 -12.52 22.57
N GLY A 205 -11.69 -13.42 21.65
CA GLY A 205 -12.27 -14.73 21.91
C GLY A 205 -13.70 -14.68 22.48
N ASP A 206 -14.45 -13.60 22.24
CA ASP A 206 -15.82 -13.44 22.71
C ASP A 206 -16.88 -14.07 21.78
N SER A 207 -16.42 -14.68 20.68
CA SER A 207 -17.24 -15.33 19.64
C SER A 207 -18.02 -14.38 18.73
N VAL A 208 -17.75 -13.08 18.79
CA VAL A 208 -18.13 -12.07 17.81
C VAL A 208 -16.95 -11.87 16.87
N LEU A 209 -17.21 -11.71 15.58
CA LEU A 209 -16.13 -11.44 14.63
C LEU A 209 -15.78 -9.95 14.70
N ASP A 210 -14.51 -9.61 14.60
CA ASP A 210 -14.05 -8.22 14.83
C ASP A 210 -14.71 -7.23 13.85
N PHE A 211 -14.87 -7.61 12.57
CA PHE A 211 -15.60 -6.77 11.60
C PHE A 211 -17.12 -6.60 11.88
N THR A 212 -17.69 -7.31 12.87
CA THR A 212 -19.14 -7.31 13.15
C THR A 212 -19.56 -6.51 14.37
N ASP A 213 -18.64 -6.13 15.25
CA ASP A 213 -18.94 -5.22 16.37
C ASP A 213 -18.39 -3.81 16.13
N ASP A 214 -18.49 -2.91 17.11
CA ASP A 214 -18.10 -1.50 16.96
C ASP A 214 -16.84 -1.17 17.78
N ALA A 215 -15.96 -2.14 18.04
CA ALA A 215 -14.79 -1.97 18.89
C ALA A 215 -13.51 -2.54 18.28
N VAL A 216 -12.38 -1.92 18.63
CA VAL A 216 -11.06 -2.53 18.45
C VAL A 216 -10.81 -3.43 19.65
N ASN A 217 -10.79 -4.74 19.42
CA ASN A 217 -10.96 -5.78 20.41
C ASN A 217 -9.67 -6.34 21.00
N GLY A 218 -8.51 -5.81 20.61
CA GLY A 218 -7.24 -6.28 21.13
C GLY A 218 -6.09 -5.45 20.62
N GLN A 219 -4.89 -5.74 21.13
CA GLN A 219 -3.68 -5.18 20.53
C GLN A 219 -3.40 -5.83 19.18
N ALA A 220 -3.68 -7.13 19.05
CA ALA A 220 -3.51 -7.88 17.81
C ALA A 220 -4.43 -7.32 16.71
N ASP A 221 -5.70 -7.10 17.02
CA ASP A 221 -6.70 -6.50 16.11
C ASP A 221 -6.21 -5.15 15.57
N ALA A 222 -5.78 -4.27 16.49
CA ALA A 222 -5.21 -3.00 16.10
C ALA A 222 -3.93 -3.13 15.27
N ASP A 223 -3.01 -4.02 15.63
CA ASP A 223 -1.63 -4.04 15.13
C ASP A 223 -1.41 -4.95 13.92
N TRP A 224 -2.21 -5.99 13.74
CA TRP A 224 -1.97 -7.03 12.75
C TRP A 224 -3.14 -7.21 11.78
N ASP A 225 -4.30 -6.64 12.07
CA ASP A 225 -5.49 -6.82 11.22
C ASP A 225 -5.95 -5.54 10.55
N MET A 226 -5.61 -4.40 11.15
CA MET A 226 -5.95 -3.08 10.62
C MET A 226 -4.76 -2.37 9.98
N ALA A 227 -5.00 -1.75 8.83
CA ALA A 227 -4.05 -0.81 8.23
C ALA A 227 -3.98 0.48 9.07
N LYS A 228 -2.76 1.00 9.26
CA LYS A 228 -2.54 2.29 9.90
C LYS A 228 -2.71 3.39 8.87
N MET A 229 -3.48 4.41 9.21
CA MET A 229 -3.72 5.59 8.37
C MET A 229 -3.47 6.84 9.21
N VAL A 230 -3.00 7.93 8.62
CA VAL A 230 -2.70 9.18 9.34
C VAL A 230 -3.41 10.33 8.67
N ALA A 231 -4.29 11.02 9.41
CA ALA A 231 -4.83 12.29 8.94
C ALA A 231 -3.97 13.43 9.49
N CYS A 232 -3.56 14.36 8.63
CA CYS A 232 -2.77 15.52 8.96
C CYS A 232 -3.52 16.81 8.60
N VAL A 233 -3.60 17.73 9.56
CA VAL A 233 -4.14 19.08 9.35
C VAL A 233 -3.30 20.08 10.13
N GLU A 234 -2.71 21.02 9.41
CA GLU A 234 -1.89 22.09 9.98
C GLU A 234 -2.22 23.46 9.35
N PRO A 235 -2.04 24.58 10.09
CA PRO A 235 -1.85 24.64 11.54
C PRO A 235 -3.04 24.07 12.31
N ALA A 236 -2.83 23.86 13.61
CA ALA A 236 -3.93 23.55 14.52
C ALA A 236 -5.03 24.62 14.39
N TRP A 237 -6.25 24.18 14.10
CA TRP A 237 -7.40 25.06 14.02
C TRP A 237 -8.18 25.03 15.33
N THR A 238 -8.86 26.12 15.64
CA THR A 238 -9.83 26.13 16.73
C THR A 238 -11.16 25.67 16.17
N GLY A 239 -11.59 24.47 16.57
CA GLY A 239 -13.00 24.07 16.43
C GLY A 239 -13.90 25.10 17.11
N GLY A 240 -15.06 25.37 16.52
CA GLY A 240 -15.99 26.39 17.02
C GLY A 240 -17.42 26.03 16.68
N THR A 241 -18.39 26.55 17.42
CA THR A 241 -19.83 26.35 17.13
C THR A 241 -20.44 27.53 16.37
N ALA A 242 -19.73 28.65 16.29
CA ALA A 242 -20.15 29.83 15.53
C ALA A 242 -19.99 29.59 14.03
N THR A 243 -20.86 30.18 13.22
CA THR A 243 -20.73 30.18 11.75
C THR A 243 -20.21 31.54 11.27
N PRO A 244 -19.27 31.58 10.32
CA PRO A 244 -18.62 30.42 9.70
C PRO A 244 -17.66 29.68 10.64
N ARG A 245 -17.36 28.41 10.35
CA ARG A 245 -16.32 27.61 11.02
C ARG A 245 -15.63 26.66 10.05
N ILE A 246 -14.52 26.11 10.50
CA ILE A 246 -13.83 25.00 9.85
C ILE A 246 -14.19 23.67 10.51
N GLU A 247 -14.52 22.69 9.68
CA GLU A 247 -14.64 21.29 10.05
C GLU A 247 -13.63 20.47 9.26
N VAL A 248 -13.00 19.52 9.93
CA VAL A 248 -12.23 18.46 9.28
C VAL A 248 -13.12 17.23 9.24
N VAL A 249 -13.37 16.69 8.05
CA VAL A 249 -14.36 15.64 7.86
C VAL A 249 -13.70 14.45 7.19
N LEU A 250 -13.68 13.31 7.87
CA LEU A 250 -13.35 12.03 7.26
C LEU A 250 -14.59 11.50 6.54
N GLY A 251 -14.47 11.03 5.31
CA GLY A 251 -15.57 10.40 4.57
C GLY A 251 -15.14 9.11 3.88
N ALA A 252 -16.11 8.31 3.45
CA ALA A 252 -15.86 7.11 2.66
C ALA A 252 -16.81 7.02 1.45
N SER A 253 -16.30 6.59 0.29
CA SER A 253 -17.12 6.30 -0.89
C SER A 253 -17.99 5.05 -0.72
N SER A 254 -17.57 4.12 0.14
CA SER A 254 -18.33 2.92 0.49
C SER A 254 -18.14 2.52 1.95
N TYR A 255 -19.12 2.86 2.78
CA TYR A 255 -19.10 2.53 4.20
C TYR A 255 -19.32 1.04 4.50
N SER A 256 -19.85 0.24 3.55
CA SER A 256 -20.06 -1.20 3.80
C SER A 256 -18.78 -2.00 3.63
N ARG A 257 -17.74 -1.42 3.02
CA ARG A 257 -16.50 -2.12 2.65
C ARG A 257 -15.43 -1.95 3.70
N ALA A 258 -15.27 -0.76 4.27
CA ALA A 258 -14.24 -0.47 5.25
C ALA A 258 -14.81 0.27 6.47
N ARG A 259 -14.16 0.07 7.62
CA ARG A 259 -14.45 0.76 8.88
C ARG A 259 -13.19 1.46 9.37
N VAL A 260 -13.35 2.64 9.95
CA VAL A 260 -12.23 3.46 10.44
C VAL A 260 -12.40 3.75 11.92
N PHE A 261 -11.34 3.60 12.71
CA PHE A 261 -11.28 3.91 14.13
C PHE A 261 -10.21 4.96 14.43
N ARG A 262 -10.32 5.62 15.59
CA ARG A 262 -9.21 6.39 16.16
C ARG A 262 -8.21 5.44 16.81
N ALA A 263 -6.94 5.51 16.44
CA ALA A 263 -5.89 4.67 17.02
C ALA A 263 -5.71 4.90 18.54
N GLN A 264 -5.99 6.11 19.03
CA GLN A 264 -5.80 6.47 20.44
C GLN A 264 -6.91 5.97 21.37
N THR A 265 -8.14 5.82 20.85
CA THR A 265 -9.31 5.56 21.69
C THR A 265 -10.06 4.28 21.36
N GLY A 266 -9.89 3.70 20.16
CA GLY A 266 -10.30 2.34 19.74
C GLY A 266 -11.76 1.88 19.94
N ASN A 267 -12.58 2.58 20.71
CA ASN A 267 -13.80 2.01 21.29
C ASN A 267 -15.08 2.28 20.48
N ALA A 268 -14.99 3.05 19.39
CA ALA A 268 -16.11 3.32 18.50
C ALA A 268 -15.60 3.70 17.11
N PRO A 269 -16.19 3.18 16.02
CA PRO A 269 -15.81 3.57 14.69
C PRO A 269 -16.15 5.04 14.44
N LEU A 270 -15.35 5.69 13.61
CA LEU A 270 -15.62 6.98 13.00
C LEU A 270 -16.55 6.83 11.81
N ILE A 271 -16.28 5.81 10.98
CA ILE A 271 -16.95 5.48 9.72
C ILE A 271 -17.12 3.96 9.68
N GLY A 272 -18.25 3.49 9.16
CA GLY A 272 -18.52 2.06 8.93
C GLY A 272 -19.89 1.62 9.47
N PRO A 273 -20.26 0.34 9.28
CA PRO A 273 -21.52 -0.22 9.79
C PRO A 273 -21.47 -0.49 11.31
N PRO A 274 -22.60 -0.41 12.09
CA PRO A 274 -23.98 0.01 11.72
C PRO A 274 -24.66 1.09 12.63
N PRO A 275 -25.44 2.05 12.07
CA PRO A 275 -25.04 3.04 11.08
C PRO A 275 -24.22 4.17 11.74
N GLN A 276 -23.03 4.44 11.21
CA GLN A 276 -22.36 5.71 11.45
C GLN A 276 -22.22 6.45 10.12
N ASP A 277 -22.38 7.77 10.19
CA ASP A 277 -22.52 8.68 9.05
C ASP A 277 -21.47 8.41 7.95
N THR A 278 -21.83 8.69 6.68
CA THR A 278 -20.87 8.65 5.55
C THR A 278 -19.73 9.65 5.70
N GLU A 279 -19.86 10.56 6.66
CA GLU A 279 -18.92 11.61 6.99
C GLU A 279 -18.88 11.80 8.49
N LYS A 280 -17.68 11.89 9.05
CA LYS A 280 -17.45 12.14 10.46
C LYS A 280 -16.59 13.36 10.65
N VAL A 281 -17.08 14.32 11.45
CA VAL A 281 -16.26 15.45 11.89
C VAL A 281 -15.20 14.93 12.87
N LEU A 282 -13.95 15.20 12.56
CA LEU A 282 -12.82 15.06 13.48
C LEU A 282 -12.68 16.35 14.26
N GLU A 283 -12.55 16.21 15.57
CA GLU A 283 -12.42 17.36 16.47
C GLU A 283 -10.95 17.77 16.57
N PRO A 284 -10.62 19.05 16.84
CA PRO A 284 -9.23 19.49 16.98
C PRO A 284 -8.41 18.68 17.99
N ASN A 285 -9.05 18.16 19.04
CA ASN A 285 -8.39 17.35 20.07
C ASN A 285 -8.13 15.90 19.64
N ASP A 286 -8.63 15.49 18.46
CA ASP A 286 -8.25 14.23 17.83
C ASP A 286 -6.82 14.32 17.24
N PHE A 287 -6.30 15.54 17.05
CA PHE A 287 -4.99 15.82 16.47
C PHE A 287 -3.96 16.16 17.56
N THR A 288 -2.85 15.43 17.59
CA THR A 288 -1.72 15.68 18.49
C THR A 288 -0.51 16.07 17.65
N GLY A 289 -0.10 17.34 17.72
CA GLY A 289 0.99 17.84 16.88
C GLY A 289 0.64 17.79 15.39
N GLY A 290 -0.58 18.20 15.02
CA GLY A 290 -1.02 18.27 13.63
C GLY A 290 -1.53 16.96 13.03
N THR A 291 -1.40 15.83 13.74
CA THR A 291 -1.74 14.49 13.19
C THR A 291 -2.75 13.73 14.04
N CYS A 292 -3.60 12.95 13.40
CA CYS A 292 -4.57 12.02 13.98
C CYS A 292 -4.29 10.61 13.45
N GLY A 293 -3.87 9.70 14.33
CA GLY A 293 -3.68 8.30 13.97
C GLY A 293 -5.02 7.56 13.85
N LEU A 294 -5.21 6.85 12.75
CA LEU A 294 -6.41 6.11 12.39
C LEU A 294 -6.08 4.64 12.13
N LEU A 295 -7.07 3.78 12.30
CA LEU A 295 -7.00 2.35 12.00
C LEU A 295 -8.10 2.01 11.00
N VAL A 296 -7.79 1.22 9.98
CA VAL A 296 -8.71 0.83 8.91
C VAL A 296 -8.81 -0.67 8.81
N GLU A 297 -10.02 -1.21 8.90
CA GLU A 297 -10.31 -2.64 8.68
C GLU A 297 -11.27 -2.85 7.50
N GLY A 298 -11.25 -4.07 6.95
CA GLY A 298 -12.20 -4.52 5.94
C GLY A 298 -13.45 -5.15 6.54
N CYS A 299 -14.63 -4.75 6.06
CA CYS A 299 -15.93 -5.32 6.41
C CYS A 299 -16.54 -6.17 5.29
N GLU A 300 -16.28 -5.82 4.03
CA GLU A 300 -16.84 -6.51 2.86
C GLU A 300 -15.91 -6.29 1.65
N THR A 301 -15.67 -7.34 0.85
CA THR A 301 -14.72 -7.28 -0.28
C THR A 301 -15.08 -6.22 -1.31
N GLY A 302 -14.12 -5.54 -1.91
CA GLY A 302 -14.35 -4.49 -2.91
C GLY A 302 -13.39 -3.33 -2.73
N SER A 303 -13.82 -2.13 -3.07
CA SER A 303 -12.98 -0.94 -2.96
C SER A 303 -13.72 0.17 -2.22
N ALA A 304 -12.97 0.94 -1.43
CA ALA A 304 -13.40 2.18 -0.82
C ALA A 304 -12.37 3.27 -1.11
N ILE A 305 -12.83 4.51 -1.15
CA ILE A 305 -11.99 5.70 -1.11
C ILE A 305 -12.28 6.37 0.22
N LEU A 306 -11.26 6.59 1.03
CA LEU A 306 -11.34 7.36 2.26
C LEU A 306 -10.86 8.77 1.97
N SER A 307 -11.55 9.80 2.45
CA SER A 307 -11.22 11.19 2.15
C SER A 307 -11.15 12.04 3.39
N LEU A 308 -10.13 12.89 3.50
CA LEU A 308 -10.03 13.94 4.48
C LEU A 308 -10.43 15.26 3.83
N LYS A 309 -11.45 15.93 4.37
CA LYS A 309 -12.01 17.16 3.81
C LYS A 309 -11.82 18.29 4.79
N PHE A 310 -11.16 19.35 4.36
CA PHE A 310 -11.12 20.62 5.08
C PHE A 310 -12.28 21.50 4.59
N ARG A 311 -13.27 21.72 5.46
CA ARG A 311 -14.59 22.24 5.07
C ARG A 311 -14.92 23.54 5.78
N LEU A 312 -15.36 24.52 5.00
CA LEU A 312 -15.98 25.74 5.50
C LEU A 312 -17.49 25.52 5.67
N CYS A 313 -17.97 25.69 6.90
CA CYS A 313 -19.39 25.55 7.25
C CYS A 313 -20.02 26.92 7.47
N GLN A 314 -21.02 27.27 6.66
CA GLN A 314 -21.70 28.56 6.66
C GLN A 314 -23.20 28.39 6.86
N SER A 315 -23.92 29.48 7.11
CA SER A 315 -25.39 29.47 7.22
C SER A 315 -26.08 29.13 5.90
N THR A 316 -25.41 29.37 4.77
CA THR A 316 -25.87 29.15 3.40
C THR A 316 -25.56 27.74 2.87
N GLY A 317 -24.68 27.00 3.55
CA GLY A 317 -24.23 25.68 3.14
C GLY A 317 -22.80 25.38 3.59
N ASN A 318 -22.34 24.18 3.28
CA ASN A 318 -20.97 23.76 3.52
C ASN A 318 -20.20 23.71 2.20
N THR A 319 -18.93 24.06 2.22
CA THR A 319 -18.02 23.99 1.06
C THR A 319 -16.75 23.27 1.47
N ASN A 320 -16.40 22.19 0.78
CA ASN A 320 -15.07 21.59 0.94
C ASN A 320 -14.07 22.52 0.24
N LEU A 321 -13.10 23.03 1.01
CA LEU A 321 -12.04 23.88 0.51
C LEU A 321 -10.92 23.02 -0.08
N PHE A 322 -10.54 21.97 0.64
CA PHE A 322 -9.53 20.99 0.23
C PHE A 322 -10.05 19.59 0.50
N THR A 323 -9.61 18.63 -0.30
CA THR A 323 -9.93 17.22 -0.11
C THR A 323 -8.73 16.41 -0.56
N ASP A 324 -8.28 15.56 0.34
CA ASP A 324 -7.29 14.55 0.03
C ASP A 324 -7.90 13.15 0.24
N SER A 325 -7.40 12.12 -0.45
CA SER A 325 -8.05 10.82 -0.51
C SER A 325 -7.14 9.63 -0.83
N VAL A 326 -7.36 8.55 -0.08
CA VAL A 326 -6.66 7.27 -0.28
C VAL A 326 -7.57 6.15 -0.74
N GLY A 327 -7.01 5.25 -1.56
CA GLY A 327 -7.66 4.02 -1.99
C GLY A 327 -7.49 2.88 -0.97
N VAL A 328 -8.57 2.13 -0.72
CA VAL A 328 -8.53 0.88 0.06
C VAL A 328 -9.14 -0.25 -0.75
N GLY A 329 -8.37 -1.32 -0.96
CA GLY A 329 -8.78 -2.56 -1.60
C GLY A 329 -9.09 -3.64 -0.57
N VAL A 330 -10.37 -3.90 -0.31
CA VAL A 330 -10.80 -4.88 0.68
C VAL A 330 -10.92 -6.27 0.06
N MET A 331 -10.26 -7.27 0.63
CA MET A 331 -10.14 -8.61 0.04
C MET A 331 -10.30 -9.74 1.07
N ASP A 332 -10.72 -10.91 0.59
CA ASP A 332 -10.94 -12.12 1.39
C ASP A 332 -9.90 -13.22 1.11
N HIS A 333 -8.90 -12.93 0.29
CA HIS A 333 -7.80 -13.81 -0.05
C HIS A 333 -6.53 -13.00 -0.36
N LEU A 334 -5.39 -13.68 -0.27
CA LEU A 334 -4.06 -13.13 -0.50
C LEU A 334 -3.77 -13.14 -2.01
N PRO A 335 -3.76 -11.98 -2.69
CA PRO A 335 -3.63 -11.92 -4.14
C PRO A 335 -2.23 -12.30 -4.63
N ALA A 336 -1.22 -12.25 -3.74
CA ALA A 336 0.16 -12.61 -4.05
C ALA A 336 0.41 -14.14 -4.10
N VAL A 337 -0.50 -14.95 -3.54
CA VAL A 337 -0.36 -16.41 -3.56
C VAL A 337 -0.77 -16.94 -4.92
N VAL A 338 0.21 -17.37 -5.72
CA VAL A 338 -0.04 -18.01 -7.02
C VAL A 338 -0.20 -19.51 -6.82
N HIS A 339 -1.32 -20.09 -7.28
CA HIS A 339 -1.50 -21.54 -7.27
C HIS A 339 -0.48 -22.25 -8.16
N VAL A 340 0.15 -23.31 -7.62
CA VAL A 340 1.01 -24.23 -8.39
C VAL A 340 0.60 -25.68 -8.15
N THR A 341 0.58 -26.47 -9.22
CA THR A 341 0.33 -27.92 -9.12
C THR A 341 1.60 -28.67 -8.73
N GLN A 342 1.46 -29.81 -8.03
CA GLN A 342 2.61 -30.61 -7.59
C GLN A 342 3.28 -31.35 -8.77
N HIS A 343 4.56 -31.11 -9.01
CA HIS A 343 5.37 -31.80 -10.03
C HIS A 343 6.85 -31.46 -9.88
N LYS A 344 7.72 -32.28 -10.49
CA LYS A 344 9.11 -31.93 -10.74
C LYS A 344 9.14 -30.80 -11.79
N ASP A 345 9.68 -29.64 -11.44
CA ASP A 345 9.47 -28.38 -12.17
C ASP A 345 10.76 -27.71 -12.68
N THR A 346 11.87 -28.44 -12.70
CA THR A 346 13.17 -28.02 -13.26
C THR A 346 13.81 -29.12 -14.10
N ASP A 347 14.96 -28.87 -14.71
CA ASP A 347 15.74 -29.89 -15.42
C ASP A 347 16.75 -30.65 -14.53
N MET A 348 16.75 -30.43 -13.20
CA MET A 348 17.60 -31.17 -12.26
C MET A 348 17.41 -32.69 -12.38
N LEU A 349 18.49 -33.48 -12.29
CA LEU A 349 18.45 -34.93 -12.50
C LEU A 349 17.88 -35.66 -11.27
N CYS A 350 16.95 -36.57 -11.49
CA CYS A 350 16.51 -37.52 -10.47
C CYS A 350 17.24 -38.87 -10.59
N CYS A 351 18.14 -39.16 -9.65
CA CYS A 351 18.97 -40.37 -9.66
C CYS A 351 18.33 -41.58 -8.93
N ALA A 352 16.99 -41.64 -8.90
CA ALA A 352 16.28 -42.73 -8.25
C ALA A 352 16.51 -44.07 -8.97
N THR A 353 16.96 -45.06 -8.20
CA THR A 353 17.39 -46.37 -8.73
C THR A 353 16.24 -47.33 -9.06
N ASP A 354 14.99 -46.98 -8.75
CA ASP A 354 13.82 -47.80 -9.06
C ASP A 354 13.29 -47.52 -10.47
N ALA A 355 13.31 -48.57 -11.29
CA ALA A 355 13.12 -48.52 -12.74
C ALA A 355 11.70 -48.18 -13.24
N ASN A 356 10.77 -47.75 -12.38
CA ASN A 356 9.35 -47.72 -12.75
C ASN A 356 8.86 -46.37 -13.30
N ASP A 357 9.30 -45.22 -12.80
CA ASP A 357 8.65 -43.93 -13.15
C ASP A 357 9.58 -42.80 -13.64
N CYS A 358 10.88 -42.83 -13.31
CA CYS A 358 11.89 -41.96 -13.93
C CYS A 358 12.45 -42.58 -15.21
N ALA A 359 11.56 -42.81 -16.17
CA ALA A 359 11.97 -43.36 -17.44
C ALA A 359 12.99 -42.44 -18.12
N VAL A 360 13.95 -43.04 -18.80
CA VAL A 360 14.97 -42.32 -19.58
C VAL A 360 14.36 -41.41 -20.65
N GLY A 361 13.15 -41.72 -21.10
CA GLY A 361 12.44 -40.95 -22.11
C GLY A 361 10.97 -40.81 -21.77
N GLY A 362 10.30 -39.89 -22.46
CA GLY A 362 8.93 -39.50 -22.18
C GLY A 362 8.84 -38.10 -21.58
N VAL A 363 7.64 -37.74 -21.13
CA VAL A 363 7.35 -36.43 -20.53
C VAL A 363 7.74 -36.35 -19.06
N HIS A 364 7.91 -37.48 -18.37
CA HIS A 364 8.34 -37.57 -16.97
C HIS A 364 9.75 -38.16 -16.86
N ARG A 365 10.63 -37.76 -17.78
CA ARG A 365 12.01 -38.25 -17.74
C ARG A 365 12.75 -37.66 -16.54
N TRP A 366 13.76 -38.39 -16.09
CA TRP A 366 14.56 -38.06 -14.90
C TRP A 366 15.24 -36.69 -14.96
N ASP A 367 15.43 -36.15 -16.17
CA ASP A 367 16.25 -35.00 -16.55
C ASP A 367 15.43 -33.87 -17.19
N CYS A 368 14.15 -33.72 -16.85
CA CYS A 368 13.36 -32.57 -17.29
C CYS A 368 12.27 -32.15 -16.32
N ASP A 369 11.69 -30.98 -16.56
CA ASP A 369 10.38 -30.57 -16.04
C ASP A 369 9.29 -31.54 -16.52
N HIS A 370 8.43 -31.97 -15.59
CA HIS A 370 7.31 -32.88 -15.83
C HIS A 370 6.07 -32.16 -16.38
N GLY A 371 6.02 -30.83 -16.31
CA GLY A 371 4.92 -30.01 -16.77
C GLY A 371 3.69 -30.15 -15.87
N ALA A 372 2.54 -30.52 -16.42
CA ALA A 372 1.33 -30.64 -15.61
C ALA A 372 1.38 -31.83 -14.65
N TYR A 373 0.79 -31.67 -13.45
CA TYR A 373 0.64 -32.76 -12.48
C TYR A 373 0.06 -34.05 -13.10
N ASP A 374 0.78 -35.17 -12.94
CA ASP A 374 0.30 -36.52 -13.22
C ASP A 374 0.27 -37.36 -11.94
N GLN A 375 -0.92 -37.84 -11.57
CA GLN A 375 -1.12 -38.71 -10.41
C GLN A 375 -0.39 -40.07 -10.51
N ASN A 376 0.03 -40.49 -11.70
CA ASN A 376 0.71 -41.76 -11.94
C ASN A 376 2.24 -41.60 -12.01
N CYS A 377 2.76 -40.40 -11.75
CA CYS A 377 4.19 -40.18 -11.63
C CYS A 377 4.57 -40.09 -10.15
N ASP A 378 5.50 -40.93 -9.72
CA ASP A 378 6.00 -40.99 -8.35
C ASP A 378 6.62 -39.66 -7.85
N HIS A 379 7.12 -38.79 -8.74
CA HIS A 379 7.45 -37.41 -8.39
C HIS A 379 6.20 -36.60 -8.14
N CYS A 380 5.39 -36.44 -9.18
CA CYS A 380 4.25 -35.53 -9.18
C CYS A 380 3.27 -35.83 -8.05
N TYR A 381 3.03 -37.10 -7.70
CA TYR A 381 2.10 -37.46 -6.64
C TYR A 381 2.54 -37.06 -5.22
N GLN A 382 3.85 -37.00 -4.95
CA GLN A 382 4.42 -36.78 -3.60
C GLN A 382 4.91 -35.34 -3.36
N TYR A 383 4.70 -34.44 -4.31
CA TYR A 383 5.25 -33.08 -4.28
C TYR A 383 4.35 -32.03 -3.59
N CYS A 384 3.21 -32.42 -3.04
CA CYS A 384 2.24 -31.50 -2.42
C CYS A 384 2.87 -30.51 -1.44
N ALA A 385 3.75 -31.00 -0.55
CA ALA A 385 4.39 -30.14 0.44
C ALA A 385 5.33 -29.11 -0.22
N ARG A 386 6.04 -29.50 -1.28
CA ARG A 386 6.98 -28.64 -2.03
C ARG A 386 6.22 -27.56 -2.78
N ALA A 387 5.15 -27.95 -3.47
CA ALA A 387 4.23 -27.01 -4.10
C ALA A 387 3.67 -26.01 -3.08
N CYS A 388 3.21 -26.46 -1.91
CA CYS A 388 2.73 -25.56 -0.87
C CYS A 388 3.82 -24.62 -0.33
N ILE A 389 5.06 -25.08 -0.17
CA ILE A 389 6.17 -24.21 0.26
C ILE A 389 6.50 -23.18 -0.82
N SER A 390 6.49 -23.56 -2.10
CA SER A 390 6.68 -22.64 -3.23
C SER A 390 5.60 -21.55 -3.27
N MET A 391 4.32 -21.94 -3.14
CA MET A 391 3.20 -20.98 -3.05
C MET A 391 3.28 -20.08 -1.80
N PHE A 392 3.78 -20.61 -0.68
CA PHE A 392 3.97 -19.82 0.54
C PHE A 392 5.11 -18.81 0.34
N ASN A 393 6.23 -19.24 -0.25
CA ASN A 393 7.40 -18.42 -0.56
C ASN A 393 7.07 -17.27 -1.52
N SER A 394 6.23 -17.50 -2.54
CA SER A 394 5.82 -16.48 -3.50
C SER A 394 4.99 -15.35 -2.89
N ASN A 395 4.20 -15.63 -1.84
CA ASN A 395 3.50 -14.60 -1.06
C ASN A 395 4.45 -13.54 -0.49
N PHE A 396 5.71 -13.90 -0.25
CA PHE A 396 6.75 -13.02 0.29
C PHE A 396 7.78 -12.60 -0.77
N GLY A 397 7.40 -12.63 -2.04
CA GLY A 397 8.23 -12.20 -3.17
C GLY A 397 9.32 -13.19 -3.59
N GLY A 398 9.35 -14.40 -3.01
CA GLY A 398 10.29 -15.44 -3.40
C GLY A 398 9.90 -16.16 -4.70
N SER A 399 10.82 -16.97 -5.23
CA SER A 399 10.64 -17.69 -6.50
C SER A 399 11.35 -19.05 -6.50
N LEU A 400 11.06 -19.89 -5.51
CA LEU A 400 11.64 -21.23 -5.43
C LEU A 400 10.85 -22.26 -6.24
N SER A 401 11.55 -23.05 -7.06
CA SER A 401 11.04 -24.28 -7.65
C SER A 401 10.85 -25.39 -6.59
N GLN A 402 9.96 -26.34 -6.89
CA GLN A 402 9.72 -27.53 -6.06
C GLN A 402 10.95 -28.42 -6.00
N ASP A 403 11.73 -28.52 -7.08
CA ASP A 403 12.99 -29.28 -7.11
C ASP A 403 14.06 -28.62 -6.23
N ARG A 404 14.18 -27.29 -6.25
CA ARG A 404 15.13 -26.59 -5.39
C ARG A 404 14.79 -26.74 -3.89
N ILE A 405 13.49 -26.77 -3.56
CA ILE A 405 12.99 -27.09 -2.22
C ILE A 405 13.31 -28.55 -1.86
N SER A 406 13.13 -29.48 -2.80
CA SER A 406 13.48 -30.90 -2.62
C SER A 406 14.95 -31.07 -2.30
N PHE A 407 15.82 -30.44 -3.10
CA PHE A 407 17.26 -30.48 -2.92
C PHE A 407 17.66 -29.95 -1.54
N PHE A 408 17.14 -28.79 -1.12
CA PHE A 408 17.40 -28.28 0.24
C PHE A 408 17.05 -29.31 1.32
N ASN A 409 15.88 -29.96 1.20
CA ASN A 409 15.41 -30.89 2.20
C ASN A 409 16.22 -32.21 2.24
N ARG A 410 16.73 -32.65 1.08
CA ARG A 410 17.27 -34.00 0.88
C ARG A 410 18.75 -34.05 0.55
N ALA A 411 19.46 -32.94 0.36
CA ALA A 411 20.88 -32.92 -0.04
C ALA A 411 21.84 -33.71 0.88
N ASN A 412 21.42 -34.03 2.11
CA ASN A 412 22.21 -34.84 3.06
C ASN A 412 21.72 -36.30 3.20
N TRP A 413 20.77 -36.74 2.38
CA TRP A 413 20.21 -38.10 2.41
C TRP A 413 21.00 -39.00 1.45
N ASP A 414 20.58 -40.26 1.31
CA ASP A 414 21.18 -41.18 0.36
C ASP A 414 21.00 -40.68 -1.08
N GLN A 415 22.12 -40.62 -1.82
CA GLN A 415 22.28 -39.94 -3.12
C GLN A 415 21.32 -40.40 -4.25
N GLY A 416 20.52 -41.43 -4.02
CA GLY A 416 19.47 -41.88 -4.95
C GLY A 416 18.13 -41.17 -4.78
N GLY A 417 17.95 -40.33 -3.75
CA GLY A 417 16.65 -39.75 -3.38
C GLY A 417 16.63 -38.23 -3.23
N ASP A 418 17.62 -37.53 -3.78
CA ASP A 418 17.87 -36.11 -3.48
C ASP A 418 16.79 -35.14 -3.98
N LEU A 419 15.93 -35.58 -4.91
CA LEU A 419 14.72 -34.87 -5.33
C LEU A 419 13.43 -35.47 -4.74
N GLY A 420 13.54 -36.42 -3.81
CA GLY A 420 12.40 -37.03 -3.13
C GLY A 420 11.50 -37.90 -4.01
N HIS A 421 12.10 -38.66 -4.93
CA HIS A 421 11.39 -39.64 -5.75
C HIS A 421 10.54 -40.58 -4.90
N GLY A 422 9.23 -40.61 -5.14
CA GLY A 422 8.29 -41.46 -4.41
C GLY A 422 8.15 -41.11 -2.92
N ASP A 423 8.77 -40.03 -2.43
CA ASP A 423 8.82 -39.68 -1.02
C ASP A 423 8.39 -38.23 -0.72
N GLY A 424 7.38 -38.12 0.14
CA GLY A 424 6.82 -36.85 0.57
C GLY A 424 7.72 -36.10 1.55
N MET A 425 7.33 -34.86 1.87
CA MET A 425 7.89 -34.15 3.03
C MET A 425 6.94 -34.27 4.22
N TYR A 426 7.44 -34.85 5.31
CA TYR A 426 6.66 -35.04 6.53
C TYR A 426 6.97 -33.96 7.56
N ASN A 427 5.97 -33.56 8.35
CA ASN A 427 6.15 -32.63 9.47
C ASN A 427 5.81 -33.31 10.78
N THR A 428 6.75 -34.07 11.34
CA THR A 428 6.60 -34.73 12.64
C THR A 428 7.62 -34.20 13.63
N SER A 429 7.41 -34.41 14.93
CA SER A 429 8.38 -34.00 15.96
C SER A 429 9.77 -34.63 15.77
N ALA A 430 9.84 -35.82 15.15
CA ALA A 430 11.08 -36.50 14.83
C ALA A 430 11.70 -36.03 13.49
N HIS A 431 10.88 -35.48 12.60
CA HIS A 431 11.25 -35.08 11.24
C HIS A 431 10.47 -33.82 10.83
N PRO A 432 10.91 -32.62 11.25
CA PRO A 432 10.22 -31.37 10.98
C PRO A 432 10.56 -30.81 9.59
N HIS A 433 10.60 -31.68 8.56
CA HIS A 433 11.13 -31.35 7.22
C HIS A 433 10.40 -30.20 6.56
N VAL A 434 9.07 -30.20 6.63
CA VAL A 434 8.24 -29.11 6.08
C VAL A 434 8.54 -27.79 6.79
N ARG A 435 8.60 -27.81 8.12
CA ARG A 435 8.86 -26.59 8.89
C ARG A 435 10.25 -26.03 8.58
N GLN A 436 11.28 -26.86 8.57
CA GLN A 436 12.64 -26.43 8.25
C GLN A 436 12.77 -25.87 6.83
N ALA A 437 12.13 -26.52 5.86
CA ALA A 437 12.12 -26.04 4.48
C ALA A 437 11.32 -24.74 4.34
N LEU A 438 10.22 -24.57 5.07
CA LEU A 438 9.47 -23.33 5.08
C LEU A 438 10.29 -22.19 5.72
N GLU A 439 10.90 -22.41 6.89
CA GLU A 439 11.75 -21.42 7.56
C GLU A 439 12.93 -21.01 6.66
N TRP A 440 13.56 -21.97 5.97
CA TRP A 440 14.59 -21.69 4.96
C TRP A 440 14.03 -20.87 3.79
N ALA A 441 12.93 -21.31 3.17
CA ALA A 441 12.31 -20.64 2.04
C ALA A 441 11.91 -19.18 2.35
N LEU A 442 11.67 -18.87 3.63
CA LEU A 442 11.32 -17.54 4.12
C LEU A 442 12.52 -16.76 4.68
N GLY A 443 13.74 -17.11 4.26
CA GLY A 443 14.96 -16.35 4.59
C GLY A 443 15.61 -16.72 5.94
N GLY A 444 15.21 -17.82 6.56
CA GLY A 444 15.80 -18.36 7.81
C GLY A 444 15.42 -17.60 9.09
N ASN A 445 14.77 -16.44 8.98
CA ASN A 445 14.34 -15.61 10.11
C ASN A 445 12.88 -15.85 10.52
N ALA A 446 12.08 -16.49 9.67
CA ALA A 446 10.67 -16.74 9.97
C ALA A 446 10.53 -17.73 11.12
N GLN A 447 9.94 -17.29 12.25
CA GLN A 447 9.51 -18.20 13.30
C GLN A 447 8.21 -18.87 12.88
N CYS A 448 8.27 -19.93 12.07
CA CYS A 448 7.07 -20.67 11.70
C CYS A 448 6.50 -21.37 12.94
N THR A 449 5.28 -21.02 13.33
CA THR A 449 4.61 -21.64 14.48
C THR A 449 3.95 -22.94 14.04
N GLN A 450 4.34 -24.05 14.68
CA GLN A 450 3.70 -25.34 14.47
C GLN A 450 2.56 -25.52 15.49
N ALA A 451 1.39 -25.89 14.98
CA ALA A 451 0.22 -26.37 15.71
C ALA A 451 -0.57 -25.31 16.49
N PHE A 452 -1.60 -24.76 15.83
CA PHE A 452 -2.86 -24.49 16.51
C PHE A 452 -3.80 -25.69 16.35
N THR A 453 -4.76 -25.83 17.27
CA THR A 453 -5.70 -26.97 17.29
C THR A 453 -6.39 -27.12 15.93
N PRO A 454 -6.37 -28.32 15.32
CA PRO A 454 -7.15 -28.60 14.13
C PRO A 454 -8.61 -28.14 14.27
N ASN A 455 -9.13 -27.43 13.27
CA ASN A 455 -10.48 -26.81 13.25
C ASN A 455 -10.65 -25.52 14.08
N ASN A 456 -9.57 -24.81 14.41
CA ASN A 456 -9.70 -23.45 14.94
C ASN A 456 -9.85 -22.42 13.80
N TRP A 457 -11.06 -21.88 13.62
CA TRP A 457 -11.33 -20.83 12.61
C TRP A 457 -10.46 -19.60 12.84
N HIS A 458 -10.42 -19.14 14.09
CA HIS A 458 -9.74 -17.91 14.47
C HIS A 458 -8.27 -17.94 14.05
N ALA A 459 -7.55 -19.03 14.36
CA ALA A 459 -6.15 -19.16 13.95
C ALA A 459 -5.92 -19.28 12.42
N VAL A 460 -6.93 -19.69 11.64
CA VAL A 460 -6.82 -19.63 10.17
C VAL A 460 -7.10 -18.23 9.66
N ALA A 461 -8.15 -17.59 10.17
CA ALA A 461 -8.54 -16.23 9.83
C ALA A 461 -7.41 -15.24 10.17
N ASP A 462 -6.90 -15.23 11.40
CA ASP A 462 -5.76 -14.41 11.86
C ASP A 462 -4.54 -14.59 10.95
N GLY A 463 -4.24 -15.82 10.49
CA GLY A 463 -3.18 -16.00 9.49
C GLY A 463 -3.44 -15.24 8.19
N ILE A 464 -4.65 -15.34 7.65
CA ILE A 464 -5.02 -14.65 6.40
C ILE A 464 -5.09 -13.13 6.58
N VAL A 465 -5.67 -12.65 7.69
CA VAL A 465 -5.84 -11.23 7.98
C VAL A 465 -4.47 -10.56 8.20
N SER A 466 -3.58 -11.23 8.93
CA SER A 466 -2.16 -10.85 9.06
C SER A 466 -1.29 -11.16 7.82
N ARG A 467 -1.86 -11.50 6.67
CA ARG A 467 -1.17 -11.75 5.39
C ARG A 467 -0.20 -12.94 5.35
N SER A 468 -0.33 -13.88 6.29
CA SER A 468 0.39 -15.15 6.31
C SER A 468 -0.51 -16.30 5.80
N PRO A 469 -0.26 -16.87 4.60
CA PRO A 469 -0.98 -18.07 4.19
C PRO A 469 -0.77 -19.21 5.21
N VAL A 470 -1.70 -20.16 5.25
CA VAL A 470 -1.66 -21.26 6.22
C VAL A 470 -1.38 -22.56 5.49
N TYR A 471 -0.18 -23.12 5.72
CA TYR A 471 0.14 -24.47 5.28
C TYR A 471 -0.71 -25.46 6.10
N THR A 472 -1.32 -26.43 5.45
CA THR A 472 -2.13 -27.46 6.10
C THR A 472 -1.77 -28.85 5.59
N SER A 473 -1.92 -29.86 6.45
CA SER A 473 -1.84 -31.26 6.05
C SER A 473 -3.12 -32.00 6.42
N THR A 474 -3.54 -32.93 5.57
CA THR A 474 -4.62 -33.90 5.82
C THR A 474 -4.07 -35.28 6.26
N GLY A 475 -2.78 -35.36 6.60
CA GLY A 475 -2.07 -36.55 7.05
C GLY A 475 -1.17 -37.16 5.96
N SER A 476 -1.69 -37.33 4.74
CA SER A 476 -0.93 -37.83 3.58
C SER A 476 -0.87 -36.86 2.41
N HIS A 477 -1.42 -35.66 2.57
CA HIS A 477 -1.47 -34.64 1.53
C HIS A 477 -1.34 -33.25 2.15
N ALA A 478 -0.67 -32.33 1.46
CA ALA A 478 -0.48 -30.95 1.87
C ALA A 478 -1.29 -30.01 0.98
N ARG A 479 -1.77 -28.92 1.57
CA ARG A 479 -2.56 -27.87 0.90
C ARG A 479 -2.22 -26.52 1.51
N LEU A 480 -2.37 -25.45 0.75
CA LEU A 480 -2.20 -24.09 1.25
C LEU A 480 -3.57 -23.41 1.34
N VAL A 481 -3.85 -22.77 2.46
CA VAL A 481 -5.01 -21.89 2.61
C VAL A 481 -4.53 -20.46 2.41
N ALA A 482 -5.15 -19.74 1.47
CA ALA A 482 -4.77 -18.39 1.08
C ALA A 482 -5.93 -17.39 1.16
N GLY A 483 -7.07 -17.79 1.75
CA GLY A 483 -8.20 -16.90 1.93
C GLY A 483 -9.18 -17.43 2.98
N ALA A 484 -9.93 -16.52 3.57
CA ALA A 484 -10.91 -16.77 4.60
C ALA A 484 -12.07 -15.78 4.43
N ARG A 485 -13.30 -16.29 4.52
CA ARG A 485 -14.51 -15.44 4.46
C ARG A 485 -15.65 -16.00 5.30
N VAL A 486 -16.54 -15.09 5.69
CA VAL A 486 -17.81 -15.40 6.35
C VAL A 486 -18.94 -14.78 5.54
N ASP A 487 -19.91 -15.58 5.11
CA ASP A 487 -21.06 -15.04 4.39
C ASP A 487 -22.12 -14.42 5.34
N ALA A 488 -23.16 -13.83 4.76
CA ALA A 488 -24.24 -13.20 5.51
C ALA A 488 -25.05 -14.17 6.40
N GLN A 489 -24.87 -15.49 6.25
CA GLN A 489 -25.46 -16.52 7.11
C GLN A 489 -24.51 -16.99 8.21
N GLY A 490 -23.31 -16.40 8.32
CA GLY A 490 -22.27 -16.83 9.25
C GLY A 490 -21.51 -18.07 8.79
N ILE A 491 -21.65 -18.49 7.52
CA ILE A 491 -20.96 -19.68 7.01
C ILE A 491 -19.52 -19.32 6.69
N ARG A 492 -18.62 -20.00 7.39
CA ARG A 492 -17.17 -19.88 7.27
C ARG A 492 -16.65 -20.72 6.10
N SER A 493 -15.94 -20.08 5.17
CA SER A 493 -15.28 -20.73 4.03
C SER A 493 -13.81 -20.31 3.95
N ILE A 494 -12.98 -21.19 3.40
CA ILE A 494 -11.55 -20.95 3.17
C ILE A 494 -11.21 -21.18 1.70
N LEU A 495 -10.31 -20.38 1.14
CA LEU A 495 -9.75 -20.58 -0.20
C LEU A 495 -8.58 -21.55 -0.10
N VAL A 496 -8.68 -22.68 -0.78
CA VAL A 496 -7.70 -23.76 -0.71
C VAL A 496 -7.02 -23.91 -2.06
N HIS A 497 -5.70 -23.73 -2.04
CA HIS A 497 -4.82 -24.17 -3.10
C HIS A 497 -4.42 -25.63 -2.84
N ASP A 498 -5.06 -26.54 -3.56
CA ASP A 498 -4.71 -27.97 -3.52
C ASP A 498 -3.72 -28.27 -4.66
N PRO A 499 -2.47 -28.68 -4.38
CA PRO A 499 -1.51 -28.98 -5.43
C PRO A 499 -1.94 -30.09 -6.40
N LYS A 500 -2.87 -30.98 -5.98
CA LYS A 500 -3.41 -32.08 -6.83
C LYS A 500 -4.48 -31.60 -7.82
N ASP A 501 -5.07 -30.44 -7.57
CA ASP A 501 -6.16 -29.91 -8.37
C ASP A 501 -5.71 -28.60 -9.02
N PRO A 502 -5.73 -28.48 -10.36
CA PRO A 502 -5.40 -27.22 -11.02
C PRO A 502 -6.40 -26.09 -10.71
N ALA A 503 -7.54 -26.38 -10.08
CA ALA A 503 -8.53 -25.39 -9.71
C ALA A 503 -8.43 -24.99 -8.23
N GLU A 504 -8.46 -23.69 -7.99
CA GLU A 504 -8.66 -23.13 -6.66
C GLU A 504 -10.13 -23.30 -6.24
N ALA A 505 -10.36 -23.63 -4.97
CA ALA A 505 -11.72 -23.86 -4.49
C ALA A 505 -11.94 -23.26 -3.10
N TRP A 506 -13.04 -22.53 -2.98
CA TRP A 506 -13.64 -22.19 -1.69
C TRP A 506 -14.27 -23.44 -1.08
N GLN A 507 -13.82 -23.81 0.12
CA GLN A 507 -14.31 -24.97 0.86
C GLN A 507 -14.93 -24.55 2.18
N LEU A 508 -15.97 -25.27 2.61
CA LEU A 508 -16.59 -25.04 3.92
C LEU A 508 -15.60 -25.41 5.02
N PHE A 509 -15.29 -24.46 5.90
CA PHE A 509 -14.34 -24.66 7.01
C PHE A 509 -14.77 -25.82 7.92
N SER A 510 -16.08 -25.94 8.19
CA SER A 510 -16.65 -26.98 9.06
C SER A 510 -16.49 -28.42 8.54
N THR A 511 -16.16 -28.57 7.25
CA THR A 511 -15.95 -29.89 6.62
C THR A 511 -14.50 -30.13 6.23
N TYR A 512 -13.64 -29.13 6.38
CA TYR A 512 -12.24 -29.22 6.01
C TYR A 512 -11.44 -29.99 7.07
N ASN A 513 -10.65 -30.97 6.64
CA ASN A 513 -9.89 -31.82 7.55
C ASN A 513 -8.48 -31.28 7.80
N PHE A 514 -8.27 -30.63 8.95
CA PHE A 514 -6.94 -30.26 9.41
C PHE A 514 -6.35 -31.43 10.21
N VAL A 515 -5.18 -31.95 9.81
CA VAL A 515 -4.36 -32.85 10.65
C VAL A 515 -3.23 -32.07 11.31
N SER A 516 -2.62 -31.16 10.57
CA SER A 516 -1.66 -30.19 11.09
C SER A 516 -1.70 -28.89 10.29
N SER A 517 -1.25 -27.80 10.92
CA SER A 517 -1.12 -26.49 10.29
C SER A 517 0.19 -25.80 10.70
N ILE A 518 0.70 -24.95 9.80
CA ILE A 518 1.88 -24.09 10.00
C ILE A 518 1.56 -22.73 9.37
N ARG A 519 1.94 -21.65 10.04
CA ARG A 519 1.92 -20.29 9.50
C ARG A 519 3.15 -19.52 9.98
N ALA A 520 3.45 -18.39 9.35
CA ALA A 520 4.43 -17.45 9.89
C ALA A 520 3.87 -16.80 11.17
N ASP A 521 4.76 -16.36 12.06
CA ASP A 521 4.37 -15.55 13.21
C ASP A 521 3.97 -14.14 12.72
N ALA A 522 2.75 -13.69 13.05
CA ALA A 522 2.23 -12.38 12.67
C ALA A 522 3.17 -11.25 13.12
N ALA A 523 3.77 -11.39 14.31
CA ALA A 523 4.72 -10.40 14.84
C ALA A 523 6.04 -10.33 14.05
N ALA A 524 6.36 -11.35 13.25
CA ALA A 524 7.61 -11.42 12.48
C ALA A 524 7.38 -11.29 10.96
N ILE A 525 6.14 -11.13 10.49
CA ILE A 525 5.83 -11.21 9.06
C ILE A 525 6.52 -10.12 8.24
N HIS A 526 6.62 -8.91 8.81
CA HIS A 526 7.33 -7.77 8.22
C HIS A 526 8.86 -7.98 8.06
N LEU A 527 9.42 -9.02 8.70
CA LEU A 527 10.84 -9.39 8.58
C LEU A 527 11.08 -10.49 7.52
N ILE A 528 10.01 -11.00 6.92
CA ILE A 528 10.08 -12.12 5.98
C ILE A 528 10.35 -11.58 4.58
N SER A 529 11.35 -12.17 3.94
CA SER A 529 11.61 -12.01 2.51
C SER A 529 11.79 -13.41 1.93
N GLY A 530 10.91 -13.79 1.01
CA GLY A 530 11.00 -15.08 0.34
C GLY A 530 12.31 -15.18 -0.43
N ILE A 531 12.99 -16.32 -0.33
CA ILE A 531 14.21 -16.57 -1.11
C ILE A 531 13.81 -16.78 -2.58
N SER A 532 14.59 -16.21 -3.49
CA SER A 532 14.61 -16.60 -4.91
C SER A 532 15.73 -17.59 -5.16
N GLU A 533 15.47 -18.60 -5.99
CA GLU A 533 16.48 -19.60 -6.33
C GLU A 533 17.63 -19.03 -7.17
N GLU A 534 18.78 -19.66 -7.06
CA GLU A 534 19.97 -19.35 -7.83
C GLU A 534 19.82 -19.77 -9.30
N ALA A 535 20.39 -18.98 -10.22
CA ALA A 535 20.29 -19.25 -11.66
C ALA A 535 20.83 -20.63 -12.08
N THR A 536 21.75 -21.21 -11.31
CA THR A 536 22.35 -22.53 -11.57
C THR A 536 21.35 -23.69 -11.51
N VAL A 537 20.15 -23.48 -10.95
CA VAL A 537 19.04 -24.45 -11.02
C VAL A 537 18.60 -24.70 -12.46
N HIS A 538 18.70 -23.67 -13.31
CA HIS A 538 18.22 -23.69 -14.71
C HIS A 538 19.34 -23.48 -15.72
N THR A 539 20.56 -23.17 -15.25
CA THR A 539 21.69 -22.88 -16.12
C THR A 539 22.35 -24.17 -16.55
N HIS A 540 22.74 -24.15 -17.81
CA HIS A 540 23.46 -25.22 -18.43
C HIS A 540 24.65 -24.66 -19.21
N SER A 541 25.80 -24.63 -18.55
CA SER A 541 26.95 -23.86 -19.04
C SER A 541 27.65 -24.51 -20.25
N ASP A 542 27.55 -25.82 -20.43
CA ASP A 542 28.18 -26.58 -21.51
C ASP A 542 27.19 -27.30 -22.48
N ASN A 543 25.93 -27.47 -22.10
CA ASN A 543 24.83 -28.11 -22.86
C ASN A 543 24.88 -29.65 -22.99
N ASP A 544 25.49 -30.34 -22.03
CA ASP A 544 25.60 -31.81 -21.92
C ASP A 544 24.32 -32.56 -21.42
N GLY A 545 23.33 -31.80 -21.01
CA GLY A 545 22.05 -32.12 -20.40
C GLY A 545 21.97 -32.14 -18.86
N VAL A 546 23.00 -31.71 -18.11
CA VAL A 546 23.05 -31.57 -16.64
C VAL A 546 23.08 -30.09 -16.24
N VAL A 547 22.30 -29.70 -15.23
CA VAL A 547 22.30 -28.30 -14.77
C VAL A 547 23.49 -28.01 -13.85
N ASP A 548 24.01 -26.79 -13.90
CA ASP A 548 25.20 -26.37 -13.16
C ASP A 548 25.09 -26.63 -11.64
N LEU A 549 23.88 -26.52 -11.06
CA LEU A 549 23.66 -26.80 -9.64
C LEU A 549 23.95 -28.25 -9.30
N ASP A 550 23.55 -29.17 -10.16
CA ASP A 550 23.74 -30.61 -9.97
C ASP A 550 25.23 -30.96 -10.05
N GLU A 551 25.94 -30.41 -11.02
CA GLU A 551 27.38 -30.65 -11.18
C GLU A 551 28.21 -30.07 -10.04
N ASP A 552 27.86 -28.88 -9.55
CA ASP A 552 28.61 -28.22 -8.47
C ASP A 552 28.36 -28.86 -7.08
N ASN A 553 27.18 -29.45 -6.86
CA ASN A 553 26.72 -29.79 -5.50
C ASN A 553 26.25 -31.23 -5.31
N ARG A 554 26.10 -32.01 -6.38
CA ARG A 554 25.61 -33.39 -6.31
C ARG A 554 26.65 -34.34 -6.90
N PHE A 555 26.32 -35.64 -6.84
CA PHE A 555 27.08 -36.72 -7.49
C PHE A 555 28.50 -36.97 -6.96
N ALA A 556 28.81 -36.58 -5.73
CA ALA A 556 30.11 -36.86 -5.10
C ALA A 556 30.49 -38.36 -5.10
N ASP A 557 29.52 -39.31 -5.00
CA ASP A 557 29.85 -40.74 -5.10
C ASP A 557 30.22 -41.15 -6.52
N PHE A 558 29.57 -40.57 -7.54
CA PHE A 558 29.92 -40.79 -8.93
C PHE A 558 31.35 -40.29 -9.21
N GLU A 559 31.64 -39.05 -8.80
CA GLU A 559 32.99 -38.45 -8.90
C GLU A 559 34.04 -39.33 -8.20
N ALA A 560 33.75 -39.79 -6.98
CA ALA A 560 34.63 -40.67 -6.21
C ALA A 560 34.82 -42.04 -6.89
N ALA A 561 33.76 -42.61 -7.46
CA ALA A 561 33.81 -43.90 -8.14
C ALA A 561 34.57 -43.84 -9.48
N ARG A 562 34.47 -42.71 -10.19
CA ARG A 562 35.15 -42.48 -11.47
C ARG A 562 36.53 -41.84 -11.35
N ASN A 563 36.87 -41.31 -10.18
CA ASN A 563 38.13 -40.62 -9.89
C ASN A 563 38.35 -39.38 -10.78
N TYR A 564 37.29 -38.60 -11.00
CA TYR A 564 37.32 -37.26 -11.61
C TYR A 564 36.19 -36.39 -11.02
N GLN A 565 36.19 -35.08 -11.28
CA GLN A 565 35.13 -34.16 -10.83
C GLN A 565 34.32 -33.67 -12.02
N LEU A 566 33.00 -33.60 -11.85
CA LEU A 566 32.11 -32.98 -12.83
C LEU A 566 32.52 -31.53 -13.06
N ASN A 567 32.35 -31.06 -14.30
CA ASN A 567 32.78 -29.71 -14.66
C ASN A 567 31.83 -29.12 -15.69
N LYS A 568 30.91 -28.29 -15.19
CA LYS A 568 29.93 -27.47 -15.93
C LYS A 568 30.41 -26.65 -17.12
N LEU A 569 31.73 -26.59 -17.34
CA LEU A 569 32.31 -25.91 -18.48
C LEU A 569 32.74 -26.87 -19.59
N LEU A 570 32.51 -28.17 -19.44
CA LEU A 570 32.97 -29.24 -20.31
C LEU A 570 31.88 -30.31 -20.46
N ASP A 571 31.36 -30.48 -21.68
CA ASP A 571 30.31 -31.46 -21.97
C ASP A 571 30.66 -32.92 -21.58
N ASP A 572 31.95 -33.22 -21.43
CA ASP A 572 32.48 -34.48 -20.90
C ASP A 572 33.68 -34.15 -20.01
N SER A 573 33.49 -34.26 -18.70
CA SER A 573 34.53 -34.04 -17.70
C SER A 573 35.26 -35.36 -17.35
N GLY A 574 34.67 -36.51 -17.68
CA GLY A 574 35.18 -37.85 -17.40
C GLY A 574 36.22 -38.39 -18.38
N GLY A 575 36.33 -37.77 -19.55
CA GLY A 575 37.23 -38.17 -20.63
C GLY A 575 36.81 -39.47 -21.31
N SER A 576 35.55 -39.88 -21.16
CA SER A 576 34.98 -40.97 -21.95
C SER A 576 34.43 -40.44 -23.28
N PRO A 577 33.93 -41.28 -24.20
CA PRO A 577 33.28 -40.79 -25.41
C PRO A 577 31.87 -40.20 -25.17
N ASP A 578 31.31 -40.40 -23.97
CA ASP A 578 29.93 -40.06 -23.61
C ASP A 578 29.92 -38.78 -22.74
N ASP A 579 28.84 -37.98 -22.82
CA ASP A 579 28.66 -36.79 -21.98
C ASP A 579 28.39 -37.15 -20.51
N ASP A 580 28.57 -36.19 -19.59
CA ASP A 580 28.47 -36.45 -18.14
C ASP A 580 27.07 -36.98 -17.77
N LYS A 581 26.03 -36.49 -18.44
CA LYS A 581 24.67 -37.03 -18.31
C LYS A 581 24.55 -38.52 -18.62
N VAL A 582 25.12 -39.00 -19.73
CA VAL A 582 25.11 -40.42 -20.10
C VAL A 582 25.90 -41.24 -19.09
N GLU A 583 27.02 -40.71 -18.59
CA GLU A 583 27.81 -41.38 -17.57
C GLU A 583 27.08 -41.50 -16.22
N LEU A 584 26.47 -40.39 -15.76
CA LEU A 584 25.64 -40.34 -14.55
C LEU A 584 24.49 -41.33 -14.65
N ARG A 585 23.81 -41.34 -15.80
CA ARG A 585 22.75 -42.29 -16.06
C ARG A 585 23.22 -43.73 -15.95
N ALA A 586 24.34 -44.09 -16.57
CA ALA A 586 24.90 -45.44 -16.52
C ALA A 586 25.39 -45.85 -15.12
N PHE A 587 25.64 -44.89 -14.24
CA PHE A 587 26.04 -45.13 -12.87
C PHE A 587 24.83 -45.38 -11.96
N TYR A 588 23.75 -44.61 -12.12
CA TYR A 588 22.56 -44.67 -11.26
C TYR A 588 21.46 -45.61 -11.78
N HIS A 589 21.43 -45.97 -13.07
CA HIS A 589 20.45 -46.86 -13.71
C HIS A 589 21.12 -48.00 -14.48
#